data_AF-A0A1F8U4H9-F1
#
_entry.id   AF-A0A1F8U4H9-F1
#
_cell.length_a   1.000
_cell.length_b   1.000
_cell.length_c   1.000
_cell.angle_alpha   90.00
_cell.angle_beta   90.00
_cell.angle_gamma   90.00
#
_symmetry.space_group_name_H-M   'P 1'
#
loop_
_entity.id
_entity.type
_entity.pdbx_description
1 polymer ?
#
loop_
_entity_poly.entity_id
_entity_poly.type
_entity_poly.pdbx_seq_one_letter_code
_entity_poly.pdbx_strand_id
1 'polypeptide(L)' 'MNNAVGKLHAEIINREDAYFIKDLNSRNGTYINGERIGSNVECSIQNNDRISFANSEYKFCRS' A
#
# COMPACT_ATOMS: atom_id res chain seq x y z
N MET A 1 -18.11 10.04 1.03
CA MET A 1 -17.93 8.76 0.32
C MET A 1 -16.64 8.86 -0.46
N ASN A 2 -15.57 8.18 -0.03
CA ASN A 2 -14.27 8.26 -0.69
C ASN A 2 -14.29 7.41 -1.96
N ASN A 3 -14.65 8.04 -3.09
CA ASN A 3 -14.70 7.40 -4.41
C ASN A 3 -13.30 7.19 -5.04
N ALA A 4 -12.21 7.51 -4.33
CA ALA A 4 -10.85 7.38 -4.85
C ALA A 4 -10.21 5.99 -4.63
N VAL A 5 -10.79 5.19 -3.73
CA VAL A 5 -10.40 3.79 -3.49
C VAL A 5 -11.42 2.92 -4.23
N GLY A 6 -11.04 2.34 -5.37
CA GLY A 6 -11.87 1.34 -6.03
C GLY A 6 -12.15 0.15 -5.10
N LYS A 7 -13.15 -0.68 -5.41
CA LYS A 7 -13.54 -1.86 -4.58
C LYS A 7 -12.36 -2.74 -4.14
N LEU A 8 -11.26 -2.73 -4.92
CA LEU A 8 -9.94 -3.24 -4.55
C LEU A 8 -8.87 -2.24 -5.02
N HIS A 9 -8.07 -1.67 -4.11
CA HIS A 9 -7.01 -0.70 -4.42
C HIS A 9 -5.63 -1.31 -4.21
N ALA A 10 -5.41 -1.91 -3.05
CA ALA A 10 -4.18 -2.61 -2.72
C ALA A 10 -4.49 -3.76 -1.76
N GLU A 11 -3.61 -4.76 -1.76
CA GLU A 11 -3.63 -5.89 -0.84
C GLU A 11 -2.41 -5.82 0.08
N ILE A 12 -2.60 -6.08 1.37
CA ILE A 12 -1.51 -6.24 2.33
C ILE A 12 -1.40 -7.72 2.66
N ILE A 13 -0.22 -8.29 2.47
CA ILE A 13 0.08 -9.70 2.63
C ILE A 13 1.01 -9.83 3.83
N ASN A 14 0.60 -10.56 4.85
CA ASN A 14 1.46 -10.93 5.96
C ASN A 14 2.01 -12.34 5.73
N ARG A 15 3.35 -12.47 5.68
CA ARG A 15 4.04 -13.76 5.59
C ARG A 15 5.01 -13.85 6.76
N GLU A 16 4.64 -14.63 7.76
CA GLU A 16 5.45 -14.94 8.95
C GLU A 16 6.01 -13.67 9.63
N ASP A 17 7.21 -13.24 9.25
CA ASP A 17 7.90 -12.08 9.80
C ASP A 17 7.94 -10.85 8.90
N ALA A 18 7.41 -10.93 7.68
CA ALA A 18 7.40 -9.82 6.73
C ALA A 18 5.98 -9.42 6.33
N TYR A 19 5.82 -8.12 6.09
CA TYR A 19 4.62 -7.55 5.50
C TYR A 19 4.95 -7.09 4.09
N PHE A 20 4.02 -7.33 3.19
CA PHE A 20 4.11 -6.89 1.80
C PHE A 20 2.84 -6.13 1.45
N ILE A 21 2.98 -5.23 0.49
CA ILE A 21 1.86 -4.53 -0.12
C ILE A 21 1.91 -4.72 -1.62
N LYS A 22 0.75 -4.90 -2.23
CA LYS A 22 0.58 -5.08 -3.66
C LYS A 22 -0.50 -4.13 -4.15
N ASP A 23 -0.13 -3.21 -5.04
CA ASP A 23 -1.10 -2.36 -5.71
C ASP A 23 -1.91 -3.19 -6.71
N LEU A 24 -3.24 -3.11 -6.66
CA LEU A 24 -4.15 -3.89 -7.51
C LEU A 24 -4.57 -3.11 -8.76
N ASN A 25 -3.58 -2.53 -9.45
CA ASN A 25 -3.78 -1.66 -10.61
C ASN A 25 -4.74 -0.50 -10.27
N SER A 26 -4.48 0.14 -9.12
CA SER A 26 -5.32 1.22 -8.65
C SER A 26 -5.19 2.44 -9.55
N ARG A 27 -6.29 3.17 -9.73
CA ARG A 27 -6.33 4.35 -10.62
C ARG A 27 -5.28 5.41 -10.27
N ASN A 28 -5.05 5.62 -8.97
CA ASN A 28 -4.16 6.66 -8.46
C ASN A 28 -2.79 6.11 -8.03
N GLY A 29 -2.62 4.79 -8.04
CA GLY A 29 -1.44 4.11 -7.53
C GLY A 29 -1.38 4.01 -6.00
N THR A 30 -0.37 3.28 -5.57
CA THR A 30 0.05 3.13 -4.19
C THR A 30 1.50 3.61 -4.06
N TYR A 31 1.84 4.24 -2.95
CA TYR A 31 3.15 4.82 -2.70
C TYR A 31 3.68 4.33 -1.34
N ILE A 32 4.98 4.07 -1.27
CA ILE A 32 5.70 3.80 -0.01
C ILE A 32 6.76 4.88 0.14
N ASN A 33 6.74 5.62 1.24
CA ASN A 33 7.65 6.74 1.52
C ASN A 33 7.73 7.78 0.40
N GLY A 34 6.62 7.97 -0.34
CA GLY A 34 6.52 8.89 -1.48
C GLY A 34 6.93 8.27 -2.83
N GLU A 35 7.46 7.05 -2.86
CA GLU A 35 7.83 6.34 -4.08
C GLU A 35 6.67 5.47 -4.56
N ARG A 36 6.27 5.64 -5.84
CA ARG A 36 5.18 4.85 -6.43
C ARG A 36 5.64 3.42 -6.66
N ILE A 37 4.91 2.45 -6.11
CA ILE A 37 5.21 1.03 -6.31
C ILE A 37 4.66 0.52 -7.64
N GLY A 38 5.23 -0.61 -8.10
CA GLY A 38 4.73 -1.31 -9.27
C GLY A 38 3.34 -1.91 -9.03
N SER A 39 2.44 -1.75 -10.01
CA SER A 39 1.14 -2.43 -9.97
C SER A 39 1.32 -3.92 -10.13
N ASN A 40 0.58 -4.70 -9.33
CA ASN A 40 0.65 -6.16 -9.22
C ASN A 40 2.02 -6.72 -8.79
N VAL A 41 2.89 -5.89 -8.21
CA VAL A 41 4.16 -6.30 -7.63
C VAL A 41 4.07 -6.26 -6.11
N GLU A 42 4.61 -7.28 -5.44
CA GLU A 42 4.72 -7.30 -3.98
C GLU A 42 5.92 -6.45 -3.55
N CYS A 43 5.67 -5.45 -2.71
CA CYS A 43 6.71 -4.61 -2.12
C CYS A 43 6.73 -4.85 -0.61
N SER A 44 7.89 -5.16 -0.04
CA SER A 44 8.03 -5.32 1.41
C SER A 44 7.83 -3.97 2.10
N ILE A 45 7.03 -3.95 3.17
CA ILE A 45 6.83 -2.79 4.04
C ILE A 45 7.42 -3.06 5.42
N GLN A 46 7.99 -2.02 6.01
CA GLN A 46 8.66 -2.04 7.30
C GLN A 46 7.95 -1.12 8.29
N ASN A 47 8.20 -1.34 9.58
CA ASN A 47 7.64 -0.48 10.62
C ASN A 47 8.08 0.97 10.42
N ASN A 48 7.12 1.90 10.54
CA ASN A 48 7.23 3.33 10.26
C ASN A 48 7.18 3.76 8.78
N ASP A 49 7.03 2.84 7.83
CA ASP A 49 6.81 3.22 6.44
C ASP A 49 5.52 4.03 6.28
N ARG A 50 5.58 5.06 5.42
CA ARG A 50 4.43 5.86 5.04
C ARG A 50 3.83 5.27 3.77
N ILE A 51 2.62 4.74 3.88
CA ILE A 51 1.90 4.13 2.77
C ILE A 51 0.81 5.11 2.34
N SER A 52 0.87 5.55 1.08
CA SER A 52 -0.17 6.40 0.50
C SER A 52 -1.01 5.60 -0.49
N PHE A 53 -2.33 5.57 -0.26
CA PHE A 53 -3.31 5.08 -1.21
C PHE A 53 -4.04 6.29 -1.80
N ALA A 54 -3.80 6.58 -3.08
CA ALA A 54 -4.31 7.81 -3.69
C ALA A 54 -3.94 9.05 -2.86
N ASN A 55 -4.94 9.75 -2.32
CA ASN A 55 -4.82 10.97 -1.53
C ASN A 55 -4.86 10.73 0.00
N SER A 56 -4.78 9.47 0.45
CA SER A 56 -4.78 9.11 1.86
C SER A 56 -3.41 8.53 2.24
N GLU A 57 -2.76 9.10 3.27
CA GLU A 57 -1.50 8.59 3.82
C GLU A 57 -1.74 7.88 5.17
N TYR A 58 -1.04 6.76 5.35
CA TYR A 58 -1.08 5.92 6.54
C TYR A 58 0.34 5.60 6.97
N LYS A 59 0.58 5.47 8.27
CA LYS A 59 1.84 4.98 8.80
C LYS A 59 1.68 3.50 9.17
N PHE A 60 2.55 2.65 8.63
CA PHE A 60 2.57 1.25 9.02
C PHE A 60 3.21 1.11 10.40
N CYS A 61 2.46 0.52 11.33
CA CYS A 61 2.90 0.23 12.69
C CYS A 61 2.72 -1.27 12.95
N ARG A 62 3.82 -2.00 13.19
CA ARG A 62 3.77 -3.36 13.72
C ARG A 62 3.75 -3.27 15.24
N SER A 63 2.67 -3.76 15.87
CA SER A 63 2.52 -3.89 17.32
C SER A 63 3.33 -5.07 17.88
#